data_AF-A0A552WLJ4-F1
#
_entry.id   AF-A0A552WLJ4-F1
#
_cell.length_a   1.000
_cell.length_b   1.000
_cell.length_c   1.000
_cell.angle_alpha   90.00
_cell.angle_beta   90.00
_cell.angle_gamma   90.00
#
_symmetry.space_group_name_H-M   'P 1'
#
loop_
_entity.id
_entity.type
_entity.pdbx_description
1 polymer ?
#
loop_
_entity_poly.entity_id
_entity_poly.type
_entity_poly.pdbx_seq_one_letter_code
_entity_poly.pdbx_strand_id
1 'polypeptide(L)' 'MVALSEVDRRRLAAGELTNEVEALHQGDAPVARPSPTSEQPAGENDARLLRDVPPHWGKR' A
#
# COMPACT_ATOMS: atom_id res chain seq x y z
N MET A 1 4.21 -19.70 1.64
CA MET A 1 5.48 -19.15 1.14
C MET A 1 5.24 -17.67 0.90
N VAL A 2 6.02 -16.79 1.54
CA VAL A 2 5.84 -15.35 1.40
C VAL A 2 6.79 -14.83 0.33
N ALA A 3 6.29 -14.00 -0.59
CA ALA A 3 7.11 -13.42 -1.64
C ALA A 3 7.78 -12.15 -1.11
N LEU A 4 9.10 -12.19 -0.98
CA LEU A 4 9.91 -11.03 -0.56
C LEU A 4 10.54 -10.34 -1.77
N SER A 5 10.66 -9.01 -1.70
CA SER A 5 11.46 -8.25 -2.64
C SER A 5 12.91 -8.75 -2.65
N GLU A 6 13.63 -8.57 -3.75
CA GLU A 6 15.05 -8.88 -3.79
C GLU A 6 15.87 -8.03 -2.82
N VAL A 7 15.46 -6.78 -2.60
CA VAL A 7 16.09 -5.89 -1.63
C VAL A 7 15.97 -6.46 -0.22
N ASP A 8 14.76 -6.87 0.18
CA ASP A 8 14.54 -7.40 1.54
C ASP A 8 15.24 -8.73 1.76
N ARG A 9 15.33 -9.59 0.74
CA ARG A 9 16.13 -10.82 0.79
C ARG A 9 17.61 -10.54 1.06
N ARG A 10 18.17 -9.48 0.45
CA ARG A 10 19.56 -9.07 0.70
C ARG A 10 19.74 -8.50 2.10
N ARG A 11 18.78 -7.73 2.60
CA ARG A 11 18.82 -7.14 3.95
C ARG A 11 18.73 -8.21 5.04
N LEU A 12 17.90 -9.25 4.83
CA LEU A 12 17.86 -10.45 5.67
C LEU A 12 19.20 -11.19 5.68
N ALA A 13 19.79 -11.43 4.49
CA ALA A 13 21.09 -12.09 4.39
C ALA A 13 22.23 -11.27 5.03
N ALA A 14 22.13 -9.94 5.01
CA ALA A 14 23.06 -9.03 5.65
C ALA A 14 22.83 -8.86 7.17
N GLY A 15 21.75 -9.44 7.71
CA GLY A 15 21.38 -9.30 9.13
C GLY A 15 20.82 -7.93 9.50
N GLU A 16 20.45 -7.10 8.53
CA GLU A 16 19.76 -5.83 8.77
C GLU A 16 18.29 -6.01 9.18
N LEU A 17 17.71 -7.16 8.83
CA LEU A 17 16.36 -7.56 9.20
C LEU A 17 16.42 -8.86 10.00
N THR A 18 15.63 -8.93 11.06
CA THR A 18 15.63 -10.03 12.01
C THR A 18 14.86 -11.22 11.49
N ASN A 19 13.83 -10.99 10.67
CA ASN A 19 12.96 -12.02 10.09
C ASN A 19 12.15 -11.50 8.89
N GLU A 20 11.51 -12.42 8.15
CA GLU A 20 10.71 -12.11 6.97
C GLU A 20 9.47 -11.24 7.26
N VAL A 21 8.99 -11.23 8.51
CA VAL A 21 7.83 -10.42 8.93
C VAL A 21 8.18 -8.93 8.97
N GLU A 22 9.40 -8.61 9.39
CA GLU A 22 9.94 -7.26 9.39
C GLU A 22 10.07 -6.70 7.97
N ALA A 23 10.45 -7.55 7.00
CA ALA A 23 10.48 -7.22 5.58
C ALA A 23 9.08 -6.91 4.99
N LEU A 24 8.02 -7.51 5.53
CA LEU A 24 6.65 -7.28 5.06
C LEU A 24 6.05 -5.97 5.58
N HIS A 25 6.77 -5.22 6.43
CA HIS A 25 6.30 -3.97 7.02
C HIS A 25 4.92 -4.10 7.68
N GLN A 26 4.56 -5.30 8.19
CA GLN A 26 3.24 -5.58 8.76
C GLN A 26 2.90 -4.69 9.96
N GLY A 27 3.91 -4.09 10.60
CA GLY A 27 3.74 -3.13 11.70
C GLY A 27 4.08 -1.68 11.36
N ASP A 28 4.55 -1.38 10.15
CA ASP A 28 4.91 -0.02 9.71
C ASP A 28 3.75 0.69 9.00
N ALA A 29 2.68 -0.06 8.69
CA ALA A 29 1.42 0.56 8.37
C ALA A 29 1.01 1.43 9.57
N PRO A 30 0.81 2.75 9.40
CA PRO A 30 0.33 3.58 10.49
C PRO A 30 -0.94 2.92 11.02
N VAL A 31 -1.07 2.84 12.35
CA VAL A 31 -2.31 2.38 12.98
C VAL A 31 -3.43 3.09 12.25
N ALA A 32 -4.23 2.33 11.50
CA ALA A 32 -5.42 2.83 10.86
C ALA A 32 -6.32 3.25 12.03
N ARG A 33 -6.18 4.52 12.44
CA ARG A 33 -7.16 5.13 13.33
C ARG A 33 -8.46 4.91 12.58
N PRO A 34 -9.51 4.35 13.22
CA PRO A 34 -10.82 4.41 12.61
C PRO A 34 -11.04 5.90 12.33
N SER A 35 -10.95 6.29 11.06
CA SER A 35 -11.46 7.58 10.64
C SER A 35 -12.88 7.60 11.18
N PRO A 36 -13.31 8.67 11.88
CA PRO A 36 -14.72 8.77 12.28
C PRO A 36 -15.48 8.49 11.00
N THR A 37 -16.23 7.37 10.97
CA THR A 37 -16.78 6.78 9.74
C THR A 37 -17.07 7.91 8.77
N SER A 38 -16.17 8.14 7.82
CA SER A 38 -16.53 9.01 6.73
C SER A 38 -17.47 8.09 6.00
N GLU A 39 -18.77 8.31 6.23
CA GLU A 39 -19.83 7.87 5.35
C GLU A 39 -19.60 8.55 4.01
N GLN A 40 -18.44 8.29 3.38
CA GLN A 40 -18.26 8.57 1.98
C GLN A 40 -19.18 7.55 1.31
N PRO A 41 -20.29 7.99 0.70
CA PRO A 41 -21.12 7.07 -0.05
C PRO A 41 -20.23 6.28 -1.01
N ALA A 42 -20.49 4.98 -1.11
CA ALA A 42 -19.80 4.12 -2.05
C ALA A 42 -19.75 4.80 -3.44
N GLY A 43 -18.54 5.04 -3.95
CA GLY A 43 -18.32 5.72 -5.22
C GLY A 43 -17.93 7.20 -5.14
N GLU A 44 -17.87 7.84 -3.96
CA GLU A 44 -17.39 9.24 -3.87
C GLU A 44 -15.90 9.37 -4.21
N ASN A 45 -15.07 8.44 -3.73
CA ASN A 45 -13.65 8.39 -4.10
C ASN A 45 -13.48 8.09 -5.59
N ASP A 46 -14.28 7.19 -6.15
CA ASP A 46 -14.24 6.85 -7.58
C ASP A 46 -14.67 8.04 -8.43
N ALA A 47 -15.70 8.78 -8.02
CA ALA A 47 -16.14 9.99 -8.69
C ALA A 47 -15.06 11.09 -8.66
N ARG A 48 -14.35 11.24 -7.54
CA ARG A 48 -13.21 12.17 -7.44
C ARG A 48 -12.07 11.74 -8.37
N LEU A 49 -11.72 10.46 -8.38
CA LEU A 49 -10.66 9.91 -9.22
C LEU A 49 -10.98 10.08 -10.71
N LEU A 50 -12.24 9.89 -11.11
CA LEU A 50 -12.71 10.06 -12.49
C LEU A 50 -12.74 11.54 -12.94
N ARG A 51 -12.98 12.48 -12.02
CA ARG A 51 -12.97 13.91 -12.32
C ARG A 51 -11.58 14.44 -12.68
N ASP A 52 -10.56 13.89 -12.02
CA ASP A 52 -9.18 14.36 -12.13
C ASP A 52 -8.33 13.47 -13.07
N VAL A 53 -8.98 12.69 -13.97
CA VAL A 53 -8.29 11.79 -14.91
C VAL A 53 -7.51 12.60 -15.96
N PRO A 54 -6.19 12.38 -16.08
CA PRO A 54 -5.39 13.01 -17.12
C PRO A 54 -5.82 12.59 -18.54
N PRO A 55 -5.75 13.48 -19.55
CA PRO A 55 -6.28 13.24 -20.90
C PRO A 55 -5.59 12.13 -21.72
N HIS A 56 -4.53 11.53 -21.18
CA HIS A 56 -3.82 10.39 -21.79
C HIS A 56 -4.22 9.04 -21.16
N TRP A 57 -4.99 9.02 -20.08
CA TRP A 57 -5.56 7.79 -19.54
C TRP A 57 -6.78 7.35 -20.37
N GLY A 58 -6.87 6.06 -20.68
CA GLY A 58 -8.01 5.47 -21.38
C GLY A 58 -7.98 5.55 -22.92
N LYS A 59 -6.94 6.13 -23.54
CA LYS A 59 -6.79 6.07 -25.00
C LYS A 59 -6.29 4.67 -25.41
N ARG A 60 -7.18 3.85 -25.95
CA ARG A 60 -6.84 2.71 -26.81
C ARG A 60 -6.87 3.16 -28.26
#